data_AF-A0A850P6D1-F1
#
_entry.id   AF-A0A850P6D1-F1
#
_cell.length_a   1.000
_cell.length_b   1.000
_cell.length_c   1.000
_cell.angle_alpha   90.00
_cell.angle_beta   90.00
_cell.angle_gamma   90.00
#
_symmetry.space_group_name_H-M   'P 1'
#
loop_
_entity.id
_entity.type
_entity.pdbx_description
1 polymer ?
#
loop_
_entity_poly.entity_id
_entity_poly.type
_entity_poly.pdbx_seq_one_letter_code
_entity_poly.pdbx_strand_id
1 'polypeptide(L)'
;MLKARSACLVAVLWLGAAALPGASAHADAFSGLSGGRPDEMVAAISTLAGSGDPQAATVLHALGERHLFAAPDGGLYIRQGDACVDARTGQPVATVPEGLKPVRLNNRIRTALAGAQAEMGLLAPQANLRLKAADMLYTRHDAAMLPALEHALSVEKDSPVRMRLMQARAATILGQPPAQDMQGQRLEAVRLLAAAGGLEARGILAGVARSDTEVLPVRHAAQAAVSSIDWRLRAWSVAQNAFYGLSYGSVLLLAATGLAITFGVMGVINMAHGEMMMIGAYVTWMVQQGIRATIPALEPVAILVAIPVAFMVCGGVGVLIERGLIRFLYGRPLETLLATWGLSLILQQAVRSIFGPTNIAVQTP
;
A
#
# COMPACT_ATOMS: atom_id res chain seq x y z
N MET A 1 13.82 -75.20 -43.45
CA MET A 1 15.17 -74.62 -43.52
C MET A 1 15.47 -73.97 -42.16
N LEU A 2 16.63 -74.32 -41.59
CA LEU A 2 17.47 -73.66 -40.56
C LEU A 2 16.95 -72.35 -39.93
N LYS A 3 17.15 -72.00 -38.65
CA LYS A 3 17.89 -72.55 -37.50
C LYS A 3 17.58 -71.62 -36.30
N ALA A 4 17.40 -72.21 -35.11
CA ALA A 4 18.06 -71.90 -33.82
C ALA A 4 17.83 -70.49 -33.17
N ARG A 5 17.73 -70.27 -31.84
CA ARG A 5 18.25 -70.93 -30.62
C ARG A 5 17.32 -70.55 -29.43
N SER A 6 16.85 -71.49 -28.60
CA SER A 6 17.42 -71.88 -27.29
C SER A 6 17.43 -70.73 -26.25
N ALA A 7 16.47 -70.66 -25.32
CA ALA A 7 16.39 -71.36 -24.02
C ALA A 7 17.33 -70.82 -22.92
N CYS A 8 16.73 -70.22 -21.86
CA CYS A 8 17.15 -70.26 -20.43
C CYS A 8 16.16 -69.40 -19.61
N LEU A 9 15.32 -70.00 -18.74
CA LEU A 9 15.47 -70.05 -17.25
C LEU A 9 15.49 -68.63 -16.63
N VAL A 10 14.51 -68.19 -15.82
CA VAL A 10 14.17 -68.58 -14.42
C VAL A 10 12.83 -67.88 -14.10
N ALA A 11 11.70 -68.56 -13.87
CA ALA A 11 11.18 -69.08 -12.59
C ALA A 11 11.06 -68.08 -11.41
N VAL A 12 9.80 -67.71 -11.11
CA VAL A 12 9.21 -67.60 -9.76
C VAL A 12 9.61 -66.40 -8.89
N LEU A 13 8.63 -65.49 -8.63
CA LEU A 13 8.10 -65.21 -7.29
C LEU A 13 6.98 -64.16 -7.36
N TRP A 14 5.74 -64.67 -7.33
CA TRP A 14 4.61 -63.95 -6.76
C TRP A 14 4.85 -63.83 -5.25
N LEU A 15 4.96 -62.61 -4.74
CA LEU A 15 4.82 -62.31 -3.32
C LEU A 15 4.16 -60.92 -3.20
N GLY A 16 3.05 -60.90 -2.49
CA GLY A 16 2.17 -59.76 -2.36
C GLY A 16 2.87 -58.52 -1.84
N ALA A 17 2.69 -57.42 -2.55
CA ALA A 17 2.86 -56.10 -1.97
C ALA A 17 1.62 -55.80 -1.13
N ALA A 18 1.70 -56.14 0.16
CA ALA A 18 0.85 -55.58 1.18
C ALA A 18 0.89 -54.04 1.06
N ALA A 19 -0.28 -53.42 1.00
CA ALA A 19 -0.41 -51.98 1.14
C ALA A 19 0.21 -51.55 2.48
N LEU A 20 1.32 -50.81 2.40
CA LEU A 20 1.89 -50.14 3.56
C LEU A 20 1.02 -48.91 3.85
N PRO A 21 0.41 -48.78 5.05
CA PRO A 21 -0.17 -47.52 5.50
C PRO A 21 0.98 -46.60 5.92
N GLY A 22 1.53 -45.87 4.96
CA GLY A 22 2.59 -44.88 5.16
C GLY A 22 2.05 -43.46 5.27
N ALA A 23 0.95 -43.24 5.99
CA ALA A 23 0.57 -41.92 6.46
C ALA A 23 0.98 -41.84 7.93
N SER A 24 2.20 -41.40 8.18
CA SER A 24 2.62 -41.02 9.53
C SER A 24 1.62 -39.98 10.05
N ALA A 25 0.89 -40.35 11.09
CA ALA A 25 0.12 -39.44 11.92
C ALA A 25 1.08 -38.41 12.54
N HIS A 26 1.41 -37.36 11.79
CA HIS A 26 1.68 -36.08 12.43
C HIS A 26 0.37 -35.65 13.05
N ALA A 27 0.38 -35.42 14.36
CA ALA A 27 -0.73 -34.79 15.05
C ALA A 27 -1.18 -33.60 14.20
N ASP A 28 -2.44 -33.64 13.79
CA ASP A 28 -3.03 -32.80 12.76
C ASP A 28 -2.72 -31.31 13.00
N ALA A 29 -1.70 -30.78 12.30
CA ALA A 29 -1.18 -29.43 12.50
C ALA A 29 -2.22 -28.33 12.25
N PHE A 30 -3.33 -28.69 11.61
CA PHE A 30 -4.45 -27.82 11.26
C PHE A 30 -5.61 -27.87 12.28
N SER A 31 -5.62 -28.85 13.19
CA SER A 31 -6.75 -29.09 14.12
C SER A 31 -7.06 -27.90 15.05
N GLY A 32 -6.06 -27.11 15.43
CA GLY A 32 -6.25 -25.95 16.31
C GLY A 32 -6.82 -24.69 15.64
N LEU A 33 -7.03 -24.70 14.32
CA LEU A 33 -7.51 -23.53 13.56
C LEU A 33 -9.05 -23.47 13.42
N SER A 34 -9.78 -24.54 13.74
CA SER A 34 -11.22 -24.70 13.48
C SER A 34 -12.16 -24.11 14.56
N GLY A 35 -11.69 -23.17 15.39
CA GLY A 35 -12.53 -22.46 16.37
C GLY A 35 -12.24 -22.77 17.85
N GLY A 36 -11.04 -23.26 18.17
CA GLY A 36 -10.55 -23.41 19.54
C GLY A 36 -10.32 -22.08 20.27
N ARG A 37 -9.82 -22.14 21.51
CA ARG A 37 -9.51 -20.94 22.29
C ARG A 37 -8.42 -20.09 21.60
N PRO A 38 -8.38 -18.76 21.80
CA PRO A 38 -7.38 -17.91 21.14
C PRO A 38 -5.93 -18.33 21.35
N ASP A 39 -5.58 -18.87 22.53
CA ASP A 39 -4.22 -19.35 22.83
C ASP A 39 -3.87 -20.64 22.05
N GLU A 40 -4.82 -21.56 21.89
CA GLU A 40 -4.67 -22.78 21.09
C GLU A 40 -4.47 -22.44 19.61
N MET A 41 -5.19 -21.43 19.11
CA MET A 41 -5.06 -21.01 17.71
C MET A 41 -3.72 -20.31 17.44
N VAL A 42 -3.20 -19.55 18.40
CA VAL A 42 -1.84 -18.97 18.31
C VAL A 42 -0.78 -20.09 18.28
N ALA A 43 -0.91 -21.10 19.14
CA ALA A 43 -0.02 -22.25 19.15
C ALA A 43 -0.09 -23.02 17.81
N ALA A 44 -1.29 -23.26 17.30
CA ALA A 44 -1.52 -23.94 16.02
C ALA A 44 -0.90 -23.19 14.84
N ILE A 45 -0.95 -21.85 14.83
CA ILE A 45 -0.29 -21.02 13.82
C ILE A 45 1.24 -21.21 13.87
N SER A 46 1.84 -21.21 15.06
CA SER A 46 3.28 -21.41 15.20
C SER A 46 3.71 -22.82 14.79
N THR A 47 2.95 -23.85 15.16
CA THR A 47 3.25 -25.24 14.77
C THR A 47 3.08 -25.45 13.28
N LEU A 48 2.07 -24.83 12.67
CA LEU A 48 1.83 -24.93 11.23
C LEU A 48 2.91 -24.21 10.42
N ALA A 49 3.42 -23.08 10.89
CA ALA A 49 4.52 -22.39 10.21
C ALA A 49 5.85 -23.17 10.30
N GLY A 50 6.08 -23.88 11.41
CA GLY A 50 7.25 -24.73 11.60
C GLY A 50 7.15 -26.13 11.00
N SER A 51 5.98 -26.55 10.50
CA SER A 51 5.77 -27.93 10.02
C SER A 51 6.42 -28.23 8.67
N GLY A 52 6.75 -27.19 7.89
CA GLY A 52 7.27 -27.33 6.52
C GLY A 52 6.24 -27.84 5.51
N ASP A 53 4.96 -27.91 5.87
CA ASP A 53 3.89 -28.36 4.98
C ASP A 53 3.70 -27.40 3.79
N PRO A 54 3.66 -27.88 2.53
CA PRO A 54 3.42 -27.04 1.35
C PRO A 54 2.13 -26.20 1.43
N GLN A 55 1.10 -26.67 2.13
CA GLN A 55 -0.17 -25.98 2.29
C GLN A 55 -0.17 -24.95 3.43
N ALA A 56 0.80 -25.00 4.36
CA ALA A 56 0.87 -24.10 5.52
C ALA A 56 0.84 -22.62 5.10
N ALA A 57 1.64 -22.24 4.12
CA ALA A 57 1.70 -20.86 3.62
C ALA A 57 0.35 -20.42 3.02
N THR A 58 -0.29 -21.28 2.24
CA THR A 58 -1.59 -21.02 1.59
C THR A 58 -2.69 -20.84 2.63
N VAL A 59 -2.76 -21.72 3.63
CA VAL A 59 -3.76 -21.67 4.70
C VAL A 59 -3.58 -20.45 5.59
N LEU A 60 -2.35 -20.15 6.00
CA LEU A 60 -2.06 -18.97 6.81
C LEU A 60 -2.34 -17.68 6.03
N HIS A 61 -2.04 -17.62 4.73
CA HIS A 61 -2.43 -16.50 3.87
C HIS A 61 -3.96 -16.35 3.77
N ALA A 62 -4.69 -17.43 3.51
CA ALA A 62 -6.16 -17.42 3.47
C ALA A 62 -6.78 -16.99 4.80
N LEU A 63 -6.19 -17.39 5.93
CA LEU A 63 -6.62 -16.94 7.24
C LEU A 63 -6.47 -15.42 7.39
N GLY A 64 -5.36 -14.85 6.94
CA GLY A 64 -5.09 -13.40 6.98
C GLY A 64 -6.07 -12.58 6.15
N GLU A 65 -6.40 -13.07 4.96
CA GLU A 65 -7.37 -12.47 4.03
C GLU A 65 -8.84 -12.71 4.44
N ARG A 66 -9.09 -13.38 5.58
CA ARG A 66 -10.44 -13.76 6.05
C ARG A 66 -11.19 -14.68 5.08
N HIS A 67 -10.45 -15.47 4.30
CA HIS A 67 -10.99 -16.44 3.35
C HIS A 67 -10.95 -17.87 3.88
N LEU A 68 -10.52 -18.08 5.13
CA LEU A 68 -10.58 -19.38 5.82
C LEU A 68 -11.89 -19.55 6.58
N PHE A 69 -12.57 -20.66 6.33
CA PHE A 69 -13.84 -21.04 6.94
C PHE A 69 -13.72 -22.38 7.63
N ALA A 70 -14.35 -22.51 8.80
CA ALA A 70 -14.46 -23.75 9.54
C ALA A 70 -15.88 -24.31 9.38
N ALA A 71 -15.97 -25.62 9.10
CA ALA A 71 -17.22 -26.35 9.06
C ALA A 71 -17.54 -26.96 10.45
N PRO A 72 -18.81 -27.30 10.74
CA PRO A 72 -19.24 -27.80 12.06
C PRO A 72 -18.55 -29.10 12.51
N ASP A 73 -18.09 -29.88 11.54
CA ASP A 73 -17.33 -31.13 11.62
C ASP A 73 -15.82 -30.94 11.81
N GLY A 74 -15.34 -29.69 11.90
CA GLY A 74 -13.93 -29.37 12.13
C GLY A 74 -13.08 -29.27 10.85
N GLY A 75 -13.69 -29.46 9.67
CA GLY A 75 -13.04 -29.24 8.38
C GLY A 75 -12.71 -27.76 8.13
N LEU A 76 -11.59 -27.50 7.45
CA LEU A 76 -11.14 -26.15 7.10
C LEU A 76 -11.18 -25.98 5.58
N TYR A 77 -11.77 -24.88 5.14
CA TYR A 77 -12.01 -24.61 3.73
C TYR A 77 -11.58 -23.19 3.37
N ILE A 78 -10.90 -23.05 2.23
CA ILE A 78 -10.50 -21.78 1.67
C ILE A 78 -11.48 -21.41 0.55
N ARG A 79 -12.08 -20.22 0.64
CA ARG A 79 -13.00 -19.74 -0.39
C ARG A 79 -12.24 -18.98 -1.48
N GLN A 80 -12.44 -19.36 -2.73
CA GLN A 80 -11.90 -18.71 -3.93
C GLN A 80 -13.07 -18.37 -4.88
N GLY A 81 -13.77 -17.27 -4.61
CA GLY A 81 -14.99 -16.91 -5.33
C GLY A 81 -16.15 -17.86 -5.02
N ASP A 82 -16.66 -18.56 -6.05
CA ASP A 82 -17.74 -19.55 -5.96
C ASP A 82 -17.25 -20.98 -5.65
N ALA A 83 -15.93 -21.22 -5.69
CA ALA A 83 -15.35 -22.51 -5.36
C ALA A 83 -14.75 -22.54 -3.94
N CYS A 84 -14.79 -23.71 -3.30
CA CYS A 84 -14.09 -23.97 -2.05
C CYS A 84 -13.03 -25.04 -2.25
N VAL A 85 -11.88 -24.84 -1.61
CA VAL A 85 -10.75 -25.78 -1.59
C VAL A 85 -10.57 -26.26 -0.16
N ASP A 86 -10.32 -27.55 0.03
CA ASP A 86 -9.97 -28.09 1.34
C ASP A 86 -8.59 -27.56 1.75
N ALA A 87 -8.50 -26.94 2.92
CA ALA A 87 -7.29 -26.29 3.42
C ALA A 87 -6.14 -27.28 3.70
N ARG A 88 -6.43 -28.56 3.94
CA ARG A 88 -5.43 -29.58 4.29
C ARG A 88 -4.85 -30.27 3.06
N THR A 89 -5.69 -30.46 2.05
CA THR A 89 -5.31 -31.22 0.85
C THR A 89 -5.06 -30.33 -0.37
N GLY A 90 -5.55 -29.10 -0.35
CA GLY A 90 -5.49 -28.18 -1.49
C GLY A 90 -6.37 -28.60 -2.67
N GLN A 91 -7.24 -29.60 -2.50
CA GLN A 91 -8.12 -30.11 -3.55
C GLN A 91 -9.45 -29.35 -3.59
N PRO A 92 -10.00 -29.05 -4.78
CA PRO A 92 -11.31 -28.42 -4.91
C PRO A 92 -12.41 -29.36 -4.41
N VAL A 93 -13.36 -28.81 -3.66
CA VAL A 93 -14.49 -29.57 -3.12
C VAL A 93 -15.68 -29.45 -4.07
N ALA A 94 -16.21 -30.59 -4.53
CA ALA A 94 -17.32 -30.64 -5.49
C ALA A 94 -18.65 -30.09 -4.94
N THR A 95 -18.84 -30.14 -3.62
CA THR A 95 -20.01 -29.61 -2.92
C THR A 95 -19.55 -28.82 -1.70
N VAL A 96 -19.83 -27.51 -1.69
CA VAL A 96 -19.50 -26.64 -0.56
C VAL A 96 -20.31 -27.08 0.67
N PRO A 97 -19.68 -27.41 1.81
CA PRO A 97 -20.39 -27.80 3.02
C PRO A 97 -21.33 -26.69 3.52
N GLU A 98 -22.54 -27.05 3.95
CA GLU A 98 -23.48 -26.11 4.57
C GLU A 98 -23.02 -25.74 5.99
N GLY A 99 -23.18 -24.47 6.37
CA GLY A 99 -22.87 -24.00 7.74
C GLY A 99 -21.44 -23.53 7.99
N LEU A 100 -20.66 -23.25 6.93
CA LEU A 100 -19.32 -22.67 7.02
C LEU A 100 -19.30 -21.34 7.79
N LYS A 101 -18.52 -21.26 8.87
CA LYS A 101 -18.31 -20.04 9.66
C LYS A 101 -16.92 -19.48 9.41
N PRO A 102 -16.77 -18.17 9.18
CA PRO A 102 -15.45 -17.56 9.00
C PRO A 102 -14.64 -17.68 10.29
N VAL A 103 -13.36 -18.08 10.16
CA VAL A 103 -12.45 -18.13 11.31
C VAL A 103 -12.15 -16.70 11.75
N ARG A 104 -12.54 -16.36 12.98
CA ARG A 104 -12.44 -14.99 13.50
C ARG A 104 -11.03 -14.69 14.00
N LEU A 105 -10.49 -13.57 13.55
CA LEU A 105 -9.19 -13.05 13.99
C LEU A 105 -9.36 -11.94 15.02
N ASN A 106 -8.83 -12.16 16.23
CA ASN A 106 -8.58 -11.07 17.17
C ASN A 106 -7.21 -10.43 16.92
N ASN A 107 -6.88 -9.36 17.66
CA ASN A 107 -5.61 -8.65 17.45
C ASN A 107 -4.39 -9.54 17.72
N ARG A 108 -4.45 -10.40 18.75
CA ARG A 108 -3.35 -11.27 19.13
C ARG A 108 -3.05 -12.35 18.09
N ILE A 109 -4.10 -12.99 17.56
CA ILE A 109 -3.99 -13.99 16.49
C ILE A 109 -3.45 -13.33 15.21
N ARG A 110 -3.91 -12.12 14.87
CA ARG A 110 -3.39 -11.38 13.71
C ARG A 110 -1.90 -11.08 13.86
N THR A 111 -1.45 -10.72 15.06
CA THR A 111 -0.02 -10.52 15.34
C THR A 111 0.74 -11.84 15.17
N ALA A 112 0.30 -12.93 15.80
CA ALA A 112 0.94 -14.24 15.67
C ALA A 112 1.02 -14.72 14.21
N LEU A 113 -0.09 -14.61 13.47
CA LEU A 113 -0.20 -14.99 12.06
C LEU A 113 0.82 -14.26 11.18
N ALA A 114 0.88 -12.93 11.27
CA ALA A 114 1.82 -12.19 10.44
C ALA A 114 3.28 -12.37 10.88
N GLY A 115 3.54 -12.87 12.11
CA GLY A 115 4.88 -13.27 12.54
C GLY A 115 5.30 -14.58 11.87
N ALA A 116 4.43 -15.57 11.96
CA ALA A 116 4.57 -16.87 11.30
C ALA A 116 4.72 -16.74 9.77
N GLN A 117 3.92 -15.88 9.13
CA GLN A 117 4.05 -15.59 7.70
C GLN A 117 5.37 -14.89 7.34
N ALA A 118 5.84 -13.96 8.19
CA ALA A 118 7.11 -13.31 7.96
C ALA A 118 8.27 -14.32 8.07
N GLU A 119 8.23 -15.21 9.06
CA GLU A 119 9.22 -16.28 9.22
C GLU A 119 9.32 -17.17 7.98
N MET A 120 8.19 -17.71 7.50
CA MET A 120 8.16 -18.52 6.29
C MET A 120 8.60 -17.72 5.04
N GLY A 121 8.29 -16.43 5.01
CA GLY A 121 8.64 -15.56 3.89
C GLY A 121 10.13 -15.24 3.79
N LEU A 122 10.92 -15.37 4.87
CA LEU A 122 12.35 -15.02 4.88
C LEU A 122 13.19 -15.85 3.91
N LEU A 123 12.81 -17.11 3.67
CA LEU A 123 13.51 -18.05 2.79
C LEU A 123 12.72 -18.34 1.50
N ALA A 124 11.70 -17.52 1.19
CA ALA A 124 10.88 -17.72 0.00
C ALA A 124 11.72 -17.64 -1.29
N PRO A 125 11.41 -18.44 -2.34
CA PRO A 125 12.16 -18.40 -3.60
C PRO A 125 12.14 -17.03 -4.30
N GLN A 126 11.09 -16.23 -4.07
CA GLN A 126 10.90 -14.93 -4.71
C GLN A 126 11.46 -13.80 -3.83
N ALA A 127 12.26 -12.91 -4.44
CA ALA A 127 12.85 -11.76 -3.75
C ALA A 127 11.79 -10.83 -3.12
N ASN A 128 10.66 -10.60 -3.80
CA ASN A 128 9.58 -9.73 -3.29
C ASN A 128 8.96 -10.24 -1.98
N LEU A 129 8.81 -11.57 -1.86
CA LEU A 129 8.27 -12.19 -0.64
C LEU A 129 9.25 -12.07 0.52
N ARG A 130 10.55 -12.29 0.26
CA ARG A 130 11.62 -12.10 1.26
C ARG A 130 11.74 -10.65 1.71
N LEU A 131 11.63 -9.70 0.78
CA LEU A 131 11.63 -8.27 1.11
C LEU A 131 10.44 -7.89 1.99
N LYS A 132 9.23 -8.36 1.65
CA LYS A 132 8.02 -8.12 2.45
C LYS A 132 8.12 -8.75 3.85
N ALA A 133 8.69 -9.94 3.96
CA ALA A 133 8.97 -10.58 5.25
C ALA A 133 9.95 -9.77 6.10
N ALA A 134 11.07 -9.33 5.50
CA ALA A 134 12.06 -8.48 6.16
C ALA A 134 11.44 -7.15 6.65
N ASP A 135 10.55 -6.55 5.84
CA ASP A 135 9.83 -5.33 6.18
C ASP A 135 8.91 -5.51 7.40
N MET A 136 8.12 -6.59 7.42
CA MET A 136 7.26 -6.91 8.56
C MET A 136 8.04 -7.14 9.86
N LEU A 137 9.20 -7.81 9.77
CA LEU A 137 10.05 -8.03 10.95
C LEU A 137 10.75 -6.76 11.41
N TYR A 138 11.13 -5.87 10.49
CA TYR A 138 11.66 -4.57 10.84
C TYR A 138 10.66 -3.75 11.65
N THR A 139 9.40 -3.64 11.22
CA THR A 139 8.39 -2.85 11.95
C THR A 139 8.04 -3.47 13.31
N ARG A 140 8.19 -4.78 13.48
CA ARG A 140 7.85 -5.50 14.73
C ARG A 140 8.98 -5.56 15.75
N HIS A 141 10.23 -5.65 15.31
CA HIS A 141 11.42 -5.72 16.17
C HIS A 141 11.40 -6.90 17.16
N ASP A 142 10.83 -8.05 16.76
CA ASP A 142 10.65 -9.20 17.64
C ASP A 142 11.97 -9.93 17.91
N ALA A 143 12.43 -9.93 19.16
CA ALA A 143 13.66 -10.57 19.59
C ALA A 143 13.68 -12.08 19.33
N ALA A 144 12.52 -12.75 19.35
CA ALA A 144 12.42 -14.19 19.06
C ALA A 144 12.83 -14.53 17.62
N MET A 145 12.72 -13.56 16.71
CA MET A 145 13.00 -13.73 15.28
C MET A 145 14.45 -13.44 14.91
N LEU A 146 15.29 -13.02 15.86
CA LEU A 146 16.69 -12.69 15.59
C LEU A 146 17.48 -13.87 14.97
N PRO A 147 17.38 -15.12 15.46
CA PRO A 147 18.09 -16.25 14.85
C PRO A 147 17.65 -16.52 13.40
N ALA A 148 16.35 -16.38 13.12
CA ALA A 148 15.80 -16.55 11.77
C ALA A 148 16.30 -15.45 10.82
N LEU A 149 16.38 -14.20 11.28
CA LEU A 149 16.96 -13.07 10.53
C LEU A 149 18.45 -13.29 10.22
N GLU A 150 19.22 -13.77 11.20
CA GLU A 150 20.65 -14.05 11.02
C GLU A 150 20.89 -15.20 10.04
N HIS A 151 20.08 -16.25 10.11
CA HIS A 151 20.12 -17.33 9.14
C HIS A 151 19.77 -16.81 7.73
N ALA A 152 18.69 -16.05 7.58
CA ALA A 152 18.30 -15.47 6.29
C ALA A 152 19.40 -14.56 5.71
N LEU A 153 20.05 -13.75 6.53
CA LEU A 153 21.19 -12.90 6.12
C LEU A 153 22.40 -13.70 5.64
N SER A 154 22.64 -14.88 6.19
CA SER A 154 23.78 -15.73 5.81
C SER A 154 23.62 -16.32 4.40
N VAL A 155 22.38 -16.59 3.98
CA VAL A 155 22.07 -17.18 2.66
C VAL A 155 21.65 -16.15 1.62
N GLU A 156 21.30 -14.93 2.02
CA GLU A 156 20.80 -13.89 1.13
C GLU A 156 21.88 -13.32 0.21
N LYS A 157 21.58 -13.36 -1.09
CA LYS A 157 22.43 -12.85 -2.18
C LYS A 157 21.91 -11.55 -2.77
N ASP A 158 20.61 -11.30 -2.67
CA ASP A 158 19.98 -10.13 -3.25
C ASP A 158 20.26 -8.88 -2.40
N SER A 159 20.84 -7.84 -3.01
CA SER A 159 21.31 -6.64 -2.32
C SER A 159 20.21 -5.85 -1.60
N PRO A 160 19.09 -5.46 -2.24
CA PRO A 160 17.96 -4.81 -1.56
C PRO A 160 17.38 -5.64 -0.41
N VAL A 161 17.21 -6.95 -0.59
CA VAL A 161 16.67 -7.83 0.46
C VAL A 161 17.64 -7.91 1.64
N ARG A 162 18.93 -8.11 1.35
CA ARG A 162 20.00 -8.14 2.36
C ARG A 162 20.06 -6.84 3.16
N MET A 163 19.94 -5.69 2.51
CA MET A 163 19.91 -4.38 3.17
C MET A 163 18.71 -4.27 4.12
N ARG A 164 17.51 -4.69 3.69
CA ARG A 164 16.31 -4.67 4.53
C ARG A 164 16.43 -5.62 5.71
N LEU A 165 16.98 -6.81 5.51
CA LEU A 165 17.25 -7.77 6.59
C LEU A 165 18.27 -7.24 7.60
N MET A 166 19.32 -6.54 7.15
CA MET A 166 20.28 -5.88 8.05
C MET A 166 19.61 -4.80 8.90
N GLN A 167 18.70 -4.03 8.31
CA GLN A 167 17.89 -3.06 9.04
C GLN A 167 16.98 -3.76 10.05
N ALA A 168 16.28 -4.84 9.66
CA ALA A 168 15.41 -5.62 10.56
C ALA A 168 16.19 -6.19 11.76
N ARG A 169 17.38 -6.74 11.50
CA ARG A 169 18.30 -7.20 12.54
C ARG A 169 18.73 -6.05 13.46
N ALA A 170 19.18 -4.93 12.90
CA ALA A 170 19.60 -3.76 13.68
C ALA A 170 18.47 -3.22 14.57
N ALA A 171 17.26 -3.14 14.02
CA ALA A 171 16.06 -2.72 14.72
C ALA A 171 15.72 -3.66 15.88
N THR A 172 15.81 -4.98 15.66
CA THR A 172 15.59 -6.02 16.67
C THR A 172 16.66 -6.02 17.77
N ILE A 173 17.92 -5.76 17.43
CA ILE A 173 19.00 -5.60 18.41
C ILE A 173 18.73 -4.40 19.32
N LEU A 174 18.37 -3.24 18.74
CA LEU A 174 18.12 -2.04 19.54
C LEU A 174 16.85 -2.12 20.38
N GLY A 175 15.86 -2.93 19.98
CA GLY A 175 14.64 -3.21 20.74
C GLY A 175 14.87 -4.07 21.99
N GLN A 176 15.95 -4.85 22.05
CA GLN A 176 16.31 -5.65 23.22
C GLN A 176 16.90 -4.78 24.35
N PRO A 177 16.74 -5.20 25.63
CA PRO A 177 17.35 -4.51 26.76
C PRO A 177 18.88 -4.40 26.57
N PRO A 178 19.49 -3.30 27.03
CA PRO A 178 20.91 -3.07 26.84
C PRO A 178 21.72 -4.10 27.63
N ALA A 179 22.64 -4.79 26.93
CA ALA A 179 23.62 -5.69 27.50
C ALA A 179 25.03 -5.15 27.22
N GLN A 180 25.92 -5.18 28.22
CA GLN A 180 27.24 -4.53 28.16
C GLN A 180 28.16 -5.16 27.11
N ASP A 181 28.05 -6.47 26.89
CA ASP A 181 28.77 -7.25 25.88
C ASP A 181 28.31 -6.95 24.44
N MET A 182 27.11 -6.38 24.26
CA MET A 182 26.55 -6.04 22.95
C MET A 182 26.88 -4.63 22.45
N GLN A 183 27.70 -3.85 23.17
CA GLN A 183 27.98 -2.44 22.82
C GLN A 183 28.40 -2.27 21.35
N GLY A 184 29.29 -3.12 20.84
CA GLY A 184 29.74 -3.07 19.44
C GLY A 184 28.61 -3.29 18.44
N GLN A 185 27.77 -4.30 18.67
CA GLN A 185 26.63 -4.63 17.81
C GLN A 185 25.56 -3.52 17.85
N ARG A 186 25.32 -2.91 19.02
CA ARG A 186 24.38 -1.79 19.16
C ARG A 186 24.88 -0.54 18.43
N LEU A 187 26.18 -0.23 18.49
CA LEU A 187 26.75 0.89 17.73
C LEU A 187 26.64 0.67 16.20
N GLU A 188 26.87 -0.55 15.74
CA GLU A 188 26.68 -0.91 14.33
C GLU A 188 25.20 -0.79 13.92
N ALA A 189 24.29 -1.28 14.76
CA ALA A 189 22.85 -1.18 14.54
C ALA A 189 22.39 0.29 14.44
N VAL A 190 22.90 1.17 15.32
CA VAL A 190 22.63 2.61 15.25
C VAL A 190 23.08 3.19 13.91
N ARG A 191 24.28 2.85 13.44
CA ARG A 191 24.80 3.34 12.15
C ARG A 191 23.97 2.86 10.96
N LEU A 192 23.57 1.58 10.96
CA LEU A 192 22.73 1.01 9.91
C LEU A 192 21.36 1.71 9.84
N LEU A 193 20.72 1.96 10.98
CA LEU A 193 19.44 2.68 11.01
C LEU A 193 19.60 4.18 10.67
N ALA A 194 20.71 4.81 11.06
CA ALA A 194 21.02 6.19 10.67
C ALA A 194 21.20 6.35 9.16
N ALA A 195 21.79 5.35 8.50
CA ALA A 195 21.93 5.29 7.05
C ALA A 195 20.59 5.01 6.36
N ALA A 196 19.77 4.11 6.92
CA ALA A 196 18.42 3.82 6.41
C ALA A 196 17.52 5.07 6.43
N GLY A 197 17.55 5.82 7.54
CA GLY A 197 16.70 6.99 7.72
C GLY A 197 15.21 6.64 7.78
N GLY A 198 14.35 7.66 7.61
CA GLY A 198 12.90 7.50 7.70
C GLY A 198 12.34 7.60 9.11
N LEU A 199 11.00 7.54 9.20
CA LEU A 199 10.26 7.76 10.46
C LEU A 199 10.42 6.59 11.44
N GLU A 200 10.45 5.35 10.94
CA GLU A 200 10.63 4.14 11.76
C GLU A 200 12.02 4.11 12.41
N ALA A 201 13.09 4.24 11.62
CA ALA A 201 14.47 4.32 12.13
C ALA A 201 14.63 5.44 13.16
N ARG A 202 14.09 6.62 12.88
CA ARG A 202 14.07 7.75 13.81
C ARG A 202 13.38 7.39 15.13
N GLY A 203 12.25 6.70 15.10
CA GLY A 203 11.51 6.28 16.28
C GLY A 203 12.32 5.36 17.19
N ILE A 204 12.95 4.34 16.61
CA ILE A 204 13.80 3.38 17.32
C ILE A 204 15.00 4.10 17.97
N LEU A 205 15.72 4.90 17.17
CA LEU A 205 16.89 5.64 17.62
C LEU A 205 16.56 6.67 18.71
N ALA A 206 15.38 7.31 18.63
CA ALA A 206 14.90 8.22 19.67
C ALA A 206 14.53 7.49 20.98
N GLY A 207 14.15 6.20 20.91
CA GLY A 207 14.02 5.33 22.07
C GLY A 207 15.37 5.10 22.75
N VAL A 208 16.37 4.69 21.98
CA VAL A 208 17.74 4.44 22.48
C VAL A 208 18.39 5.72 23.03
N ALA A 209 18.23 6.85 22.34
CA ALA A 209 18.78 8.15 22.74
C ALA A 209 18.27 8.62 24.12
N ARG A 210 17.05 8.24 24.50
CA ARG A 210 16.39 8.59 25.77
C ARG A 210 16.56 7.54 26.87
N SER A 211 17.10 6.36 26.56
CA SER A 211 17.27 5.29 27.54
C SER A 211 18.43 5.61 28.50
N ASP A 212 18.15 5.69 29.80
CA ASP A 212 19.19 5.94 30.81
C ASP A 212 20.01 4.69 31.17
N THR A 213 19.46 3.51 30.89
CA THR A 213 20.15 2.22 31.06
C THR A 213 21.16 1.92 29.96
N GLU A 214 21.18 2.73 28.90
CA GLU A 214 22.06 2.54 27.75
C GLU A 214 23.47 3.08 27.97
N VAL A 215 24.44 2.44 27.30
CA VAL A 215 25.84 2.86 27.40
C VAL A 215 26.03 4.22 26.71
N LEU A 216 26.76 5.13 27.35
CA LEU A 216 26.91 6.52 26.90
C LEU A 216 27.32 6.68 25.42
N PRO A 217 28.27 5.90 24.86
CA PRO A 217 28.64 6.00 23.45
C PRO A 217 27.48 5.64 22.50
N VAL A 218 26.65 4.64 22.87
CA VAL A 218 25.48 4.22 22.08
C VAL A 218 24.41 5.32 22.10
N ARG A 219 24.17 5.92 23.27
CA ARG A 219 23.24 7.05 23.44
C ARG A 219 23.65 8.25 22.58
N HIS A 220 24.91 8.65 22.63
CA HIS A 220 25.43 9.77 21.84
C HIS A 220 25.34 9.48 20.34
N ALA A 221 25.69 8.27 19.91
CA ALA A 221 25.55 7.86 18.51
C ALA A 221 24.08 7.90 18.05
N ALA A 222 23.15 7.44 18.89
CA ALA A 222 21.72 7.48 18.59
C ALA A 222 21.19 8.92 18.53
N GLN A 223 21.62 9.81 19.42
CA GLN A 223 21.25 11.23 19.39
C GLN A 223 21.75 11.91 18.11
N ALA A 224 23.01 11.68 17.72
CA ALA A 224 23.57 12.19 16.47
C ALA A 224 22.84 11.63 15.24
N ALA A 225 22.45 10.35 15.29
CA ALA A 225 21.66 9.73 14.23
C ALA A 225 20.29 10.39 14.10
N VAL A 226 19.56 10.59 15.21
CA VAL A 226 18.25 11.27 15.22
C VAL A 226 18.35 12.67 14.64
N SER A 227 19.33 13.48 15.07
CA SER A 227 19.48 14.85 14.56
C SER A 227 19.80 14.87 13.06
N SER A 228 20.60 13.92 12.57
CA SER A 228 20.90 13.79 11.14
C SER A 228 19.67 13.40 10.31
N ILE A 229 18.82 12.50 10.82
CA ILE A 229 17.57 12.10 10.15
C ILE A 229 16.59 13.27 10.15
N ASP A 230 16.42 13.95 11.29
CA ASP A 230 15.57 15.13 11.41
C ASP A 230 15.96 16.22 10.43
N TRP A 231 17.26 16.50 10.28
CA TRP A 231 17.75 17.48 9.32
C TRP A 231 17.37 17.10 7.88
N ARG A 232 17.59 15.84 7.47
CA ARG A 232 17.21 15.36 6.14
C ARG A 232 15.71 15.48 5.91
N LEU A 233 14.88 15.05 6.86
CA LEU A 233 13.42 15.13 6.77
C LEU A 233 12.94 16.59 6.65
N ARG A 234 13.51 17.50 7.44
CA ARG A 234 13.20 18.94 7.37
C ARG A 234 13.66 19.55 6.05
N ALA A 235 14.83 19.19 5.55
CA ALA A 235 15.32 19.69 4.27
C ALA A 235 14.38 19.28 3.12
N TRP A 236 13.97 18.01 3.09
CA TRP A 236 13.00 17.52 2.11
C TRP A 236 11.62 18.18 2.25
N SER A 237 11.12 18.36 3.48
CA SER A 237 9.82 19.00 3.68
C SER A 237 9.83 20.48 3.27
N VAL A 238 10.92 21.21 3.55
CA VAL A 238 11.10 22.59 3.09
C VAL A 238 11.16 22.65 1.57
N ALA A 239 11.91 21.76 0.91
CA ALA A 239 11.98 21.70 -0.55
C ALA A 239 10.61 21.40 -1.17
N GLN A 240 9.88 20.43 -0.63
CA GLN A 240 8.54 20.09 -1.06
C GLN A 240 7.56 21.25 -0.87
N ASN A 241 7.59 21.90 0.30
CA ASN A 241 6.73 23.05 0.59
C ASN A 241 7.06 24.25 -0.28
N ALA A 242 8.34 24.50 -0.57
CA ALA A 242 8.76 25.54 -1.50
C ALA A 242 8.25 25.25 -2.92
N PHE A 243 8.32 23.99 -3.37
CA PHE A 243 7.76 23.58 -4.66
C PHE A 243 6.23 23.76 -4.71
N TYR A 244 5.51 23.33 -3.67
CA TYR A 244 4.06 23.55 -3.57
C TYR A 244 3.70 25.04 -3.51
N GLY A 245 4.47 25.84 -2.76
CA GLY A 245 4.31 27.29 -2.71
C GLY A 245 4.54 27.95 -4.06
N LEU A 246 5.57 27.53 -4.80
CA LEU A 246 5.85 28.02 -6.15
C LEU A 246 4.77 27.59 -7.14
N SER A 247 4.31 26.35 -7.08
CA SER A 247 3.24 25.83 -7.93
C SER A 247 1.93 26.60 -7.70
N TYR A 248 1.48 26.68 -6.45
CA TYR A 248 0.26 27.40 -6.09
C TYR A 248 0.37 28.90 -6.38
N GLY A 249 1.52 29.49 -6.05
CA GLY A 249 1.84 30.89 -6.35
C GLY A 249 1.81 31.19 -7.86
N SER A 250 2.28 30.26 -8.71
CA SER A 250 2.25 30.42 -10.16
C SER A 250 0.82 30.39 -10.71
N VAL A 251 -0.05 29.54 -10.16
CA VAL A 251 -1.48 29.52 -10.51
C VAL A 251 -2.16 30.82 -10.11
N LEU A 252 -1.91 31.30 -8.88
CA LEU A 252 -2.45 32.58 -8.42
C LEU A 252 -1.91 33.76 -9.24
N LEU A 253 -0.62 33.74 -9.59
CA LEU A 253 0.00 34.75 -10.44
C LEU A 253 -0.65 34.77 -11.82
N LEU A 254 -0.85 33.60 -12.45
CA LEU A 254 -1.53 33.49 -13.74
C LEU A 254 -2.96 34.03 -13.68
N ALA A 255 -3.71 33.70 -12.64
CA ALA A 255 -5.06 34.23 -12.41
C ALA A 255 -5.05 35.75 -12.21
N ALA A 256 -4.12 36.27 -11.40
CA ALA A 256 -3.98 37.70 -11.15
C ALA A 256 -3.56 38.47 -12.42
N THR A 257 -2.65 37.92 -13.23
CA THR A 257 -2.26 38.49 -14.52
C THR A 257 -3.46 38.53 -15.49
N GLY A 258 -4.29 37.48 -15.51
CA GLY A 258 -5.53 37.47 -16.29
C GLY A 258 -6.46 38.62 -15.92
N LEU A 259 -6.69 38.83 -14.62
CA LEU A 259 -7.47 39.95 -14.11
C LEU A 259 -6.84 41.31 -14.50
N ALA A 260 -5.54 41.46 -14.30
CA ALA A 260 -4.80 42.68 -14.61
C ALA A 260 -4.89 43.06 -16.11
N ILE A 261 -4.78 42.08 -17.01
CA ILE A 261 -4.92 42.31 -18.46
C ILE A 261 -6.35 42.75 -18.80
N THR A 262 -7.37 42.09 -18.25
CA THR A 262 -8.77 42.45 -18.55
C THR A 262 -9.12 43.87 -18.09
N PHE A 263 -8.68 44.28 -16.89
CA PHE A 263 -8.90 45.65 -16.40
C PHE A 263 -8.03 46.66 -17.13
N GLY A 264 -6.76 46.33 -17.38
CA GLY A 264 -5.78 47.24 -17.98
C GLY A 264 -6.13 47.65 -19.41
N VAL A 265 -6.75 46.76 -20.19
CA VAL A 265 -7.10 47.04 -21.60
C VAL A 265 -8.49 47.66 -21.74
N MET A 266 -9.48 47.20 -20.96
CA MET A 266 -10.88 47.64 -21.13
C MET A 266 -11.28 48.83 -20.26
N GLY A 267 -10.52 49.17 -19.21
CA GLY A 267 -10.86 50.25 -18.29
C GLY A 267 -12.14 50.01 -17.47
N VAL A 268 -12.55 48.73 -17.36
CA VAL A 268 -13.80 48.29 -16.73
C VAL A 268 -13.49 47.28 -15.63
N ILE A 269 -14.20 47.37 -14.50
CA ILE A 269 -14.12 46.40 -13.40
C ILE A 269 -15.11 45.25 -13.66
N ASN A 270 -14.59 44.08 -13.97
CA ASN A 270 -15.30 42.80 -14.10
C ASN A 270 -15.20 41.95 -12.81
N MET A 271 -16.28 41.91 -12.02
CA MET A 271 -16.37 41.04 -10.84
C MET A 271 -16.71 39.57 -11.15
N ALA A 272 -17.19 39.25 -12.36
CA ALA A 272 -17.55 37.89 -12.76
C ALA A 272 -16.34 37.05 -13.23
N HIS A 273 -15.11 37.58 -13.14
CA HIS A 273 -13.92 36.88 -13.61
C HIS A 273 -13.72 35.51 -12.92
N GLY A 274 -13.99 35.42 -11.62
CA GLY A 274 -13.92 34.15 -10.87
C GLY A 274 -14.86 33.08 -11.42
N GLU A 275 -16.04 33.49 -11.90
CA GLU A 275 -17.02 32.59 -12.50
C GLU A 275 -16.56 32.05 -13.85
N MET A 276 -15.73 32.79 -14.58
CA MET A 276 -15.12 32.29 -15.83
C MET A 276 -14.12 31.16 -15.56
N MET A 277 -13.32 31.29 -14.48
CA MET A 277 -12.44 30.21 -14.04
C MET A 277 -13.25 28.99 -13.58
N MET A 278 -14.34 29.22 -12.85
CA MET A 278 -15.27 28.16 -12.45
C MET A 278 -15.82 27.41 -13.67
N ILE A 279 -16.33 28.11 -14.69
CA ILE A 279 -16.82 27.49 -15.93
C ILE A 279 -15.75 26.61 -16.57
N GLY A 280 -14.50 27.09 -16.65
CA GLY A 280 -13.39 26.30 -17.19
C GLY A 280 -13.12 25.00 -16.42
N ALA A 281 -13.21 25.04 -15.08
CA ALA A 281 -13.08 23.87 -14.23
C ALA A 281 -14.22 22.85 -14.46
N TYR A 282 -15.47 23.32 -14.56
CA TYR A 282 -16.61 22.43 -14.86
C TYR A 282 -16.55 21.84 -16.26
N VAL A 283 -16.13 22.61 -17.27
CA VAL A 283 -15.91 22.08 -18.63
C VAL A 283 -14.84 21.01 -18.61
N THR A 284 -13.75 21.22 -17.88
CA THR A 284 -12.68 20.22 -17.71
C THR A 284 -13.23 18.92 -17.12
N TRP A 285 -14.03 19.03 -16.05
CA TRP A 285 -14.69 17.87 -15.45
C TRP A 285 -15.65 17.17 -16.44
N MET A 286 -16.46 17.92 -17.18
CA MET A 286 -17.38 17.36 -18.17
C MET A 286 -16.64 16.59 -19.27
N VAL A 287 -15.52 17.12 -19.76
CA VAL A 287 -14.68 16.45 -20.77
C VAL A 287 -14.11 15.14 -20.21
N GLN A 288 -13.59 15.14 -18.99
CA GLN A 288 -13.08 13.91 -18.36
C GLN A 288 -14.19 12.85 -18.22
N GLN A 289 -15.37 13.25 -17.74
CA GLN A 289 -16.49 12.32 -17.58
C GLN A 289 -17.01 11.79 -18.92
N GLY A 290 -17.07 12.64 -19.94
CA GLY A 290 -17.46 12.23 -21.30
C GLY A 290 -16.46 11.23 -21.91
N ILE A 291 -15.16 11.48 -21.75
CA ILE A 291 -14.11 10.56 -22.22
C ILE A 291 -14.18 9.25 -21.44
N ARG A 292 -14.33 9.28 -20.11
CA ARG A 292 -14.48 8.07 -19.31
C ARG A 292 -15.68 7.23 -19.74
N ALA A 293 -16.80 7.87 -20.04
CA ALA A 293 -18.02 7.16 -20.48
C ALA A 293 -17.91 6.57 -21.89
N THR A 294 -17.15 7.21 -22.79
CA THR A 294 -17.09 6.82 -24.21
C THR A 294 -15.89 5.95 -24.54
N ILE A 295 -14.70 6.32 -24.06
CA ILE A 295 -13.41 5.66 -24.35
C ILE A 295 -12.54 5.67 -23.08
N PRO A 296 -12.72 4.71 -22.15
CA PRO A 296 -11.97 4.65 -20.89
C PRO A 296 -10.44 4.65 -21.07
N ALA A 297 -9.95 4.09 -22.18
CA ALA A 297 -8.52 4.03 -22.49
C ALA A 297 -7.86 5.41 -22.68
N LEU A 298 -8.63 6.46 -22.98
CA LEU A 298 -8.12 7.81 -23.19
C LEU A 298 -8.22 8.70 -21.93
N GLU A 299 -8.67 8.16 -20.80
CA GLU A 299 -8.74 8.89 -19.54
C GLU A 299 -7.42 9.60 -19.16
N PRO A 300 -6.23 8.97 -19.25
CA PRO A 300 -4.98 9.62 -18.84
C PRO A 300 -4.63 10.87 -19.67
N VAL A 301 -5.15 10.95 -20.90
CA VAL A 301 -4.91 12.08 -21.82
C VAL A 301 -6.09 13.04 -21.88
N ALA A 302 -7.17 12.79 -21.13
CA ALA A 302 -8.38 13.62 -21.15
C ALA A 302 -8.11 15.09 -20.81
N ILE A 303 -7.14 15.35 -19.94
CA ILE A 303 -6.76 16.73 -19.56
C ILE A 303 -6.19 17.53 -20.74
N LEU A 304 -5.46 16.87 -21.66
CA LEU A 304 -4.90 17.52 -22.84
C LEU A 304 -6.00 17.95 -23.82
N VAL A 305 -7.11 17.20 -23.88
CA VAL A 305 -8.30 17.56 -24.66
C VAL A 305 -9.14 18.61 -23.93
N ALA A 306 -9.18 18.56 -22.60
CA ALA A 306 -9.94 19.50 -21.79
C ALA A 306 -9.42 20.93 -21.89
N ILE A 307 -8.10 21.15 -21.96
CA ILE A 307 -7.48 22.49 -22.07
C ILE A 307 -8.04 23.30 -23.27
N PRO A 308 -7.96 22.83 -24.53
CA PRO A 308 -8.47 23.59 -25.67
C PRO A 308 -10.00 23.73 -25.61
N VAL A 309 -10.73 22.71 -25.14
CA VAL A 309 -12.19 22.79 -25.01
C VAL A 309 -12.61 23.83 -23.98
N ALA A 310 -11.99 23.83 -22.79
CA ALA A 310 -12.23 24.83 -21.76
C ALA A 310 -11.90 26.23 -22.26
N PHE A 311 -10.78 26.41 -22.97
CA PHE A 311 -10.42 27.69 -23.58
C PHE A 311 -11.49 28.18 -24.57
N MET A 312 -11.95 27.31 -25.49
CA MET A 312 -12.98 27.66 -26.47
C MET A 312 -14.31 28.00 -25.81
N VAL A 313 -14.74 27.23 -24.80
CA VAL A 313 -16.00 27.48 -24.10
C VAL A 313 -15.93 28.77 -23.29
N CYS A 314 -14.89 28.96 -22.46
CA CYS A 314 -14.71 30.19 -21.69
C CYS A 314 -14.56 31.41 -22.59
N GLY A 315 -13.79 31.31 -23.68
CA GLY A 315 -13.66 32.37 -24.68
C GLY A 315 -15.00 32.70 -25.34
N GLY A 316 -15.78 31.69 -25.70
CA GLY A 316 -17.13 31.85 -26.24
C GLY A 316 -18.08 32.57 -25.29
N VAL A 317 -18.12 32.14 -24.02
CA VAL A 317 -18.92 32.80 -22.97
C VAL A 317 -18.44 34.24 -22.76
N GLY A 318 -17.13 34.48 -22.76
CA GLY A 318 -16.56 35.82 -22.68
C GLY A 318 -17.03 36.74 -23.82
N VAL A 319 -17.01 36.26 -25.07
CA VAL A 319 -17.51 37.00 -26.23
C VAL A 319 -19.01 37.30 -26.13
N LEU A 320 -19.81 36.35 -25.61
CA LEU A 320 -21.23 36.55 -25.39
C LEU A 320 -21.50 37.65 -24.34
N ILE A 321 -20.75 37.65 -23.23
CA ILE A 321 -20.85 38.67 -22.19
C ILE A 321 -20.40 40.04 -22.74
N GLU A 322 -19.31 40.07 -23.49
CA GLU A 322 -18.79 41.29 -24.10
C GLU A 322 -19.81 41.95 -25.02
N ARG A 323 -20.36 41.17 -25.97
CA ARG A 323 -21.34 41.68 -26.95
C ARG A 323 -22.71 41.94 -26.34
N GLY A 324 -23.11 41.15 -25.33
CA GLY A 324 -24.45 41.20 -24.74
C GLY A 324 -24.60 42.18 -23.58
N LEU A 325 -23.52 42.49 -22.86
CA LEU A 325 -23.57 43.28 -21.63
C LEU A 325 -22.53 44.40 -21.61
N ILE A 326 -21.24 44.06 -21.67
CA ILE A 326 -20.16 45.01 -21.36
C ILE A 326 -20.08 46.13 -22.40
N ARG A 327 -20.22 45.81 -23.70
CA ARG A 327 -20.15 46.81 -24.78
C ARG A 327 -21.19 47.94 -24.64
N PHE A 328 -22.34 47.66 -24.04
CA PHE A 328 -23.40 48.67 -23.83
C PHE A 328 -23.13 49.59 -22.65
N LEU A 329 -22.21 49.21 -21.76
CA LEU A 329 -21.92 49.90 -20.50
C LEU A 329 -20.56 50.60 -20.51
N TYR A 330 -19.87 50.62 -21.66
CA TYR A 330 -18.59 51.31 -21.79
C TYR A 330 -18.68 52.80 -21.43
N GLY A 331 -17.66 53.28 -20.71
CA GLY A 331 -17.60 54.64 -20.17
C GLY A 331 -18.37 54.85 -18.86
N ARG A 332 -19.04 53.80 -18.32
CA ARG A 332 -19.82 53.87 -17.08
C ARG A 332 -19.31 52.85 -16.04
N PRO A 333 -18.22 53.18 -15.31
CA PRO A 333 -17.51 52.22 -14.46
C PRO A 333 -18.36 51.65 -13.32
N LEU A 334 -19.20 52.48 -12.68
CA LEU A 334 -20.08 52.04 -11.59
C LEU A 334 -21.19 51.10 -12.07
N GLU A 335 -21.82 51.41 -13.21
CA GLU A 335 -22.87 50.58 -13.82
C GLU A 335 -22.30 49.23 -14.23
N THR A 336 -21.09 49.21 -14.79
CA THR A 336 -20.46 47.96 -15.21
C THR A 336 -20.04 47.08 -14.04
N LEU A 337 -19.62 47.67 -12.92
CA LEU A 337 -19.34 46.93 -11.69
C LEU A 337 -20.61 46.25 -11.15
N LEU A 338 -21.73 46.97 -11.07
CA LEU A 338 -23.00 46.41 -10.63
C LEU A 338 -23.52 45.32 -11.57
N ALA A 339 -23.41 45.54 -12.89
CA ALA A 339 -23.82 44.58 -13.90
C ALA A 339 -22.99 43.28 -13.84
N THR A 340 -21.68 43.37 -13.69
CA THR A 340 -20.80 42.19 -13.60
C THR A 340 -20.95 41.46 -12.26
N TRP A 341 -21.30 42.17 -11.18
CA TRP A 341 -21.71 41.53 -9.92
C TRP A 341 -23.02 40.73 -10.09
N GLY A 342 -24.04 41.32 -10.71
CA GLY A 342 -25.30 40.64 -11.00
C GLY A 342 -25.11 39.42 -11.93
N LEU A 343 -24.27 39.55 -12.95
CA LEU A 343 -23.87 38.44 -13.81
C LEU A 343 -23.19 37.31 -13.03
N SER A 344 -22.31 37.65 -12.08
CA SER A 344 -21.66 36.66 -11.24
C SER A 344 -22.68 35.81 -10.47
N LEU A 345 -23.67 36.43 -9.84
CA LEU A 345 -24.76 35.72 -9.14
C LEU A 345 -25.55 34.78 -10.07
N ILE A 346 -25.85 35.24 -11.29
CA ILE A 346 -26.55 34.43 -12.29
C ILE A 346 -25.71 33.21 -12.67
N LEU A 347 -24.40 33.39 -12.92
CA LEU A 347 -23.50 32.30 -13.30
C LEU A 347 -23.31 31.29 -12.17
N GLN A 348 -23.10 31.75 -10.93
CA GLN A 348 -23.01 30.89 -9.74
C GLN A 348 -24.28 30.05 -9.58
N GLN A 349 -25.45 30.69 -9.72
CA GLN A 349 -26.72 29.99 -9.56
C GLN A 349 -27.01 29.03 -10.72
N ALA A 350 -26.65 29.39 -11.95
CA ALA A 350 -26.78 28.51 -13.11
C ALA A 350 -25.94 27.24 -12.92
N VAL A 351 -24.67 27.36 -12.54
CA VAL A 351 -23.80 26.21 -12.27
C VAL A 351 -24.32 25.38 -11.10
N ARG A 352 -24.74 26.01 -10.00
CA ARG A 352 -25.35 25.31 -8.86
C ARG A 352 -26.62 24.55 -9.26
N SER A 353 -27.42 25.09 -10.16
CA SER A 353 -28.63 24.42 -10.65
C SER A 353 -28.33 23.21 -11.55
N ILE A 354 -27.23 23.24 -12.30
CA ILE A 354 -26.85 22.17 -13.23
C ILE A 354 -26.08 21.06 -12.52
N PHE A 355 -25.12 21.43 -11.68
CA PHE A 355 -24.15 20.48 -11.07
C PHE A 355 -24.41 20.22 -9.58
N GLY A 356 -25.32 20.97 -8.96
CA GLY A 356 -25.58 20.89 -7.53
C GLY A 356 -24.60 21.72 -6.68
N PRO A 357 -24.80 21.75 -5.35
CA PRO A 357 -24.00 22.56 -4.42
C PRO A 357 -22.71 21.87 -3.95
N THR A 358 -22.46 20.62 -4.34
CA THR A 358 -21.34 19.80 -3.86
C THR A 358 -20.08 20.03 -4.68
N ASN A 359 -18.92 20.02 -4.01
CA ASN A 359 -17.63 20.12 -4.68
C ASN A 359 -17.37 18.89 -5.56
N ILE A 360 -17.00 19.14 -6.81
CA ILE A 360 -16.69 18.10 -7.80
C ILE A 360 -15.20 18.16 -8.10
N ALA A 361 -14.51 17.02 -8.03
CA ALA A 361 -13.08 16.92 -8.28
C ALA A 361 -12.78 16.45 -9.71
N VAL A 362 -11.80 17.11 -10.34
CA VAL A 362 -11.15 16.68 -11.58
C VAL A 362 -10.05 15.69 -11.20
N GLN A 363 -9.94 14.56 -11.89
CA GLN A 363 -8.88 13.62 -11.62
C GLN A 363 -7.56 14.12 -12.19
N THR A 364 -6.52 14.14 -11.36
CA THR A 364 -5.15 14.42 -11.78
C THR A 364 -4.56 13.17 -12.45
N PRO A 365 -3.79 13.33 -13.53
CA PRO A 365 -3.15 12.21 -14.23
C PRO A 365 -2.14 11.45 -13.38
#